data_AF-A0A059KQ24-F1
#
_entry.id   AF-A0A059KQ24-F1
#
_cell.length_a   1.000
_cell.length_b   1.000
_cell.length_c   1.000
_cell.angle_alpha   90.00
_cell.angle_beta   90.00
_cell.angle_gamma   90.00
#
_symmetry.space_group_name_H-M   'P 1'
#
loop_
_entity.id
_entity.type
_entity.pdbx_description
1 polymer ?
#
loop_
_entity_poly.entity_id
_entity_poly.type
_entity_poly.pdbx_seq_one_letter_code
_entity_poly.pdbx_strand_id
1 'polypeptide(L)'
;MSSDPRSLRRRAAAQVLQPLLHEAALHEALWLQHDTMRADQVSDIIAFVDRLAAQHLFDAATVKRLYSDFYKALREREDRLPVDPWPQMQAARAAAQPPAPVMPPAPVAAPAAPAAPVINPVERALQAARDEGRVPPAAPAAPPRAPESEPAAVLFGVLVGAVVAEVQRFHVEALDEVRRDVLRRADTAAASPSLRLAFRAAWSRPLDSDWRLPGAPGDLADLVRVLHVALVDAFGRNGAEQILGRALRAAEARPEAAHFAPRQLLETIAGLRL
;
A
#
# COMPACT_ATOMS: atom_id res chain seq x y z
N MET A 1 -7.34 2.09 -37.07
CA MET A 1 -8.32 2.50 -36.04
C MET A 1 -7.70 2.17 -34.70
N SER A 2 -7.63 3.12 -33.77
CA SER A 2 -7.00 2.86 -32.46
C SER A 2 -7.91 1.93 -31.67
N SER A 3 -7.50 0.68 -31.54
CA SER A 3 -8.25 -0.32 -30.81
C SER A 3 -8.20 -0.03 -29.32
N ASP A 4 -9.30 -0.29 -28.63
CA ASP A 4 -9.41 -0.08 -27.19
C ASP A 4 -8.38 -0.97 -26.48
N PRO A 5 -7.39 -0.42 -25.75
CA PRO A 5 -6.39 -1.22 -25.04
C PRO A 5 -7.02 -2.16 -24.01
N ARG A 6 -8.21 -1.84 -23.48
CA ARG A 6 -8.95 -2.77 -22.61
C ARG A 6 -9.52 -3.96 -23.38
N SER A 7 -9.94 -3.76 -24.62
CA SER A 7 -10.40 -4.84 -25.50
C SER A 7 -9.26 -5.80 -25.82
N LEU A 8 -8.09 -5.27 -26.20
CA LEU A 8 -6.91 -6.08 -26.46
C LEU A 8 -6.53 -6.95 -25.26
N ARG A 9 -6.53 -6.36 -24.06
CA ARG A 9 -6.30 -7.09 -22.81
C ARG A 9 -7.26 -8.26 -22.59
N ARG A 10 -8.57 -8.03 -22.74
CA ARG A 10 -9.58 -9.08 -22.55
C ARG A 10 -9.43 -10.20 -23.58
N ARG A 11 -9.15 -9.84 -24.84
CA ARG A 11 -8.93 -10.80 -25.92
C ARG A 11 -7.69 -11.66 -25.68
N ALA A 12 -6.60 -11.04 -25.23
CA ALA A 12 -5.37 -11.74 -24.85
C ALA A 12 -5.59 -12.69 -23.66
N ALA A 13 -6.33 -12.27 -22.64
CA ALA A 13 -6.65 -13.13 -21.50
C ALA A 13 -7.56 -14.29 -21.91
N ALA A 14 -8.57 -14.03 -22.73
CA ALA A 14 -9.45 -15.08 -23.24
C ALA A 14 -8.65 -16.15 -23.99
N GLN A 15 -7.72 -15.76 -24.86
CA GLN A 15 -6.87 -16.70 -25.60
C GLN A 15 -6.08 -17.65 -24.68
N VAL A 16 -5.50 -17.11 -23.60
CA VAL A 16 -4.59 -17.85 -22.74
C VAL A 16 -5.33 -18.66 -21.67
N LEU A 17 -6.49 -18.19 -21.23
CA LEU A 17 -7.28 -18.81 -20.16
C LEU A 17 -8.32 -19.81 -20.66
N GLN A 18 -8.84 -19.65 -21.87
CA GLN A 18 -9.83 -20.56 -22.47
C GLN A 18 -9.40 -22.04 -22.47
N PRO A 19 -8.14 -22.44 -22.72
CA PRO A 19 -7.75 -23.86 -22.64
C PRO A 19 -7.61 -24.40 -21.21
N LEU A 20 -7.64 -23.54 -20.19
CA LEU A 20 -7.37 -23.89 -18.80
C LEU A 20 -8.60 -23.80 -17.89
N LEU A 21 -9.56 -22.95 -18.25
CA LEU A 21 -10.75 -22.68 -17.44
C LEU A 21 -12.03 -23.07 -18.18
N HIS A 22 -12.99 -23.63 -17.44
CA HIS A 22 -14.35 -23.80 -17.93
C HIS A 22 -15.06 -22.45 -18.04
N GLU A 23 -16.12 -22.37 -18.84
CA GLU A 23 -16.78 -21.11 -19.24
C GLU A 23 -17.15 -20.17 -18.07
N ALA A 24 -17.72 -20.70 -16.98
CA ALA A 24 -18.04 -19.90 -15.80
C ALA A 24 -16.81 -19.28 -15.13
N ALA A 25 -15.75 -20.08 -14.90
CA ALA A 25 -14.50 -19.61 -14.31
C ALA A 25 -13.75 -18.65 -15.25
N LEU A 26 -13.82 -18.89 -16.56
CA LEU A 26 -13.27 -17.98 -17.56
C LEU A 26 -13.94 -16.61 -17.48
N HIS A 27 -15.27 -16.54 -17.38
CA HIS A 27 -15.97 -15.27 -17.24
C HIS A 27 -15.60 -14.56 -15.93
N GLU A 28 -15.52 -15.27 -14.80
CA GLU A 28 -15.06 -14.68 -13.53
C GLU A 28 -13.63 -14.14 -13.62
N ALA A 29 -12.71 -14.90 -14.23
CA ALA A 29 -11.33 -14.48 -14.44
C ALA A 29 -11.22 -13.24 -15.35
N LEU A 30 -12.04 -13.17 -16.41
CA LEU A 30 -12.08 -12.01 -17.31
C LEU A 30 -12.70 -10.78 -16.63
N TRP A 31 -13.68 -10.95 -15.74
CA TRP A 31 -14.21 -9.87 -14.91
C TRP A 31 -13.16 -9.35 -13.93
N LEU A 32 -12.47 -10.26 -13.25
CA LEU A 32 -11.35 -9.92 -12.37
C LEU A 32 -10.30 -9.11 -13.13
N GLN A 33 -9.89 -9.60 -14.30
CA GLN A 33 -8.93 -8.92 -15.16
C GLN A 33 -9.40 -7.50 -15.53
N HIS A 34 -10.66 -7.35 -15.95
CA HIS A 34 -11.23 -6.07 -16.32
C HIS A 34 -11.19 -5.06 -15.16
N ASP A 35 -11.47 -5.52 -13.95
CA ASP A 35 -11.57 -4.68 -12.76
C ASP A 35 -10.19 -4.28 -12.20
N THR A 36 -9.22 -5.21 -12.26
CA THR A 36 -7.90 -5.04 -11.64
C THR A 36 -6.82 -4.55 -12.59
N MET A 37 -6.80 -4.99 -13.86
CA MET A 37 -5.75 -4.60 -14.80
C MET A 37 -6.04 -3.26 -15.47
N ARG A 38 -5.34 -2.20 -15.02
CA ARG A 38 -5.46 -0.85 -15.58
C ARG A 38 -4.49 -0.59 -16.74
N ALA A 39 -3.29 -1.20 -16.68
CA ALA A 39 -2.24 -1.08 -17.68
C ALA A 39 -1.69 -2.46 -18.08
N ASP A 40 -0.76 -2.47 -19.04
CA ASP A 40 -0.06 -3.67 -19.52
C ASP A 40 1.32 -3.82 -18.83
N GLN A 41 1.42 -3.36 -17.58
CA GLN A 41 2.66 -3.44 -16.82
C GLN A 41 2.91 -4.88 -16.35
N VAL A 42 4.18 -5.27 -16.29
CA VAL A 42 4.58 -6.62 -15.86
C VAL A 42 4.07 -6.92 -14.45
N SER A 43 4.05 -5.94 -13.54
CA SER A 43 3.50 -6.10 -12.19
C SER A 43 2.00 -6.44 -12.18
N ASP A 44 1.20 -5.80 -13.05
CA ASP A 44 -0.24 -6.08 -13.16
C ASP A 44 -0.49 -7.49 -13.69
N ILE A 45 0.32 -7.92 -14.67
CA ILE A 45 0.30 -9.29 -15.21
C ILE A 45 0.67 -10.28 -14.10
N ILE A 46 1.72 -10.00 -13.31
CA ILE A 46 2.15 -10.79 -12.16
C ILE A 46 1.02 -10.99 -11.16
N ALA A 47 0.48 -9.89 -10.64
CA ALA A 47 -0.57 -9.90 -9.65
C ALA A 47 -1.85 -10.60 -10.14
N PHE A 48 -2.23 -10.39 -11.40
CA PHE A 48 -3.41 -11.05 -11.99
C PHE A 48 -3.25 -12.58 -12.05
N VAL A 49 -2.14 -13.06 -12.62
CA VAL A 49 -1.92 -14.51 -12.75
C VAL A 49 -1.69 -15.17 -11.38
N ASP A 50 -1.01 -14.51 -10.43
CA ASP A 50 -0.84 -15.04 -9.07
C ASP A 50 -2.18 -15.20 -8.37
N ARG A 51 -3.06 -14.21 -8.51
CA ARG A 51 -4.42 -14.28 -7.96
C ARG A 51 -5.24 -15.39 -8.61
N LEU A 52 -5.11 -15.56 -9.92
CA LEU A 52 -5.78 -16.63 -10.66
C LEU A 52 -5.25 -18.02 -10.27
N ALA A 53 -3.93 -18.14 -10.10
CA ALA A 53 -3.27 -19.36 -9.65
C ALA A 53 -3.70 -19.75 -8.24
N ALA A 54 -3.80 -18.78 -7.33
CA ALA A 54 -4.30 -19.01 -5.98
C ALA A 54 -5.78 -19.43 -5.96
N GLN A 55 -6.61 -18.87 -6.86
CA GLN A 55 -8.04 -19.19 -6.95
C GLN A 55 -8.31 -20.57 -7.57
N HIS A 56 -7.57 -20.96 -8.61
CA HIS A 56 -7.80 -22.21 -9.35
C HIS A 56 -6.78 -23.31 -9.02
N LEU A 57 -5.89 -23.08 -8.05
CA LEU A 57 -4.87 -24.04 -7.59
C LEU A 57 -3.94 -24.53 -8.72
N PHE A 58 -3.51 -23.61 -9.59
CA PHE A 58 -2.56 -23.96 -10.66
C PHE A 58 -1.19 -24.33 -10.11
N ASP A 59 -0.53 -25.31 -10.75
CA ASP A 59 0.82 -25.70 -10.40
C ASP A 59 1.87 -24.71 -10.93
N ALA A 60 3.06 -24.69 -10.33
CA ALA A 60 4.10 -23.73 -10.65
C ALA A 60 4.53 -23.73 -12.14
N ALA A 61 4.45 -24.88 -12.81
CA ALA A 61 4.77 -24.97 -14.24
C ALA A 61 3.71 -24.28 -15.10
N THR A 62 2.42 -24.48 -14.78
CA THR A 62 1.31 -23.78 -15.47
C THR A 62 1.37 -22.28 -15.22
N VAL A 63 1.65 -21.84 -13.99
CA VAL A 63 1.81 -20.41 -13.64
C VAL A 63 2.92 -19.76 -14.46
N LYS A 64 4.09 -20.39 -14.55
CA LYS A 64 5.22 -19.89 -15.35
C LYS A 64 4.88 -19.79 -16.85
N ARG A 65 4.14 -20.77 -17.38
CA ARG A 65 3.66 -20.76 -18.76
C ARG A 65 2.65 -19.64 -18.99
N LEU A 66 1.67 -19.50 -18.10
CA LEU A 66 0.65 -18.45 -18.12
C LEU A 66 1.27 -17.05 -18.20
N TYR A 67 2.30 -16.77 -17.41
CA TYR A 67 3.03 -15.51 -17.49
C TYR A 67 3.58 -15.22 -18.88
N SER A 68 4.29 -16.21 -19.43
CA SER A 68 4.97 -16.08 -20.71
C SER A 68 3.97 -15.92 -21.85
N ASP A 69 2.90 -16.72 -21.81
CA ASP A 69 1.89 -16.75 -22.88
C ASP A 69 0.98 -15.52 -22.83
N PHE A 70 0.60 -15.07 -21.65
CA PHE A 70 -0.21 -13.86 -21.49
C PHE A 70 0.57 -12.60 -21.88
N TYR A 71 1.84 -12.49 -21.47
CA TYR A 71 2.71 -11.40 -21.92
C TYR A 71 2.93 -11.38 -23.44
N LYS A 72 3.05 -12.55 -24.08
CA LYS A 72 3.12 -12.65 -25.55
C LYS A 72 1.80 -12.23 -26.19
N ALA A 73 0.67 -12.70 -25.68
CA ALA A 73 -0.66 -12.39 -26.22
C ALA A 73 -0.97 -10.88 -26.20
N LEU A 74 -0.53 -10.16 -25.16
CA LEU A 74 -0.66 -8.70 -25.09
C LEU A 74 0.13 -7.93 -26.16
N ARG A 75 1.10 -8.58 -26.82
CA ARG A 75 1.93 -7.99 -27.89
C ARG A 75 1.61 -8.56 -29.27
N GLU A 76 0.66 -9.50 -29.35
CA GLU A 76 0.22 -10.08 -30.60
C GLU A 76 -0.62 -9.06 -31.40
N ARG A 77 -0.68 -9.24 -32.72
CA ARG A 77 -1.60 -8.46 -33.55
C ARG A 77 -3.04 -8.84 -33.23
N GLU A 78 -3.92 -7.84 -33.16
CA GLU A 78 -5.33 -8.04 -32.83
C GLU A 78 -6.07 -9.00 -33.76
N ASP A 79 -5.66 -9.11 -35.02
CA ASP A 79 -6.27 -10.05 -35.99
C ASP A 79 -6.03 -11.52 -35.61
N ARG A 80 -5.06 -11.79 -34.74
CA ARG A 80 -4.75 -13.14 -34.24
C ARG A 80 -5.41 -13.46 -32.91
N LEU A 81 -5.94 -12.44 -32.22
CA LEU A 81 -6.61 -12.61 -30.94
C LEU A 81 -8.08 -13.03 -31.17
N PRO A 82 -8.68 -13.84 -30.28
CA PRO A 82 -10.10 -14.20 -30.37
C PRO A 82 -10.99 -12.95 -30.28
N VAL A 83 -12.25 -13.06 -30.67
CA VAL A 83 -13.22 -11.95 -30.57
C VAL A 83 -13.34 -11.48 -29.10
N ASP A 84 -13.54 -10.17 -28.88
CA ASP A 84 -13.69 -9.61 -27.54
C ASP A 84 -14.87 -10.27 -26.79
N PRO A 85 -14.63 -10.93 -25.63
CA PRO A 85 -15.68 -11.58 -24.86
C PRO A 85 -16.60 -10.58 -24.14
N TRP A 86 -16.29 -9.28 -24.15
CA TRP A 86 -17.02 -8.25 -23.40
C TRP A 86 -18.54 -8.24 -23.60
N PRO A 87 -19.10 -8.34 -24.82
CA PRO A 87 -20.54 -8.38 -25.01
C PRO A 87 -21.19 -9.62 -24.37
N GLN A 88 -20.51 -10.77 -24.44
CA GLN A 88 -20.98 -12.03 -23.86
C GLN A 88 -20.96 -11.96 -22.32
N MET A 89 -19.89 -11.40 -21.75
CA MET A 89 -19.78 -11.17 -20.30
C MET A 89 -20.90 -10.28 -19.77
N GLN A 90 -21.22 -9.18 -20.46
CA GLN A 90 -22.31 -8.28 -20.07
C GLN A 90 -23.68 -8.95 -20.17
N ALA A 91 -23.93 -9.69 -21.25
CA ALA A 91 -25.18 -10.44 -21.43
C ALA A 91 -25.36 -11.50 -20.32
N ALA A 92 -24.29 -12.24 -19.99
CA ALA A 92 -24.31 -13.23 -18.91
C ALA A 92 -24.60 -12.58 -17.54
N ARG A 93 -24.02 -11.40 -17.26
CA ARG A 93 -24.25 -10.68 -16.00
C ARG A 93 -25.66 -10.10 -15.90
N ALA A 94 -26.21 -9.60 -17.01
CA ALA A 94 -27.59 -9.14 -17.06
C ALA A 94 -28.59 -10.29 -16.87
N ALA A 95 -28.32 -11.47 -17.46
CA ALA A 95 -29.14 -12.66 -17.28
C ALA A 95 -29.11 -13.23 -15.85
N ALA A 96 -28.02 -13.00 -15.11
CA ALA A 96 -27.86 -13.46 -13.73
C ALA A 96 -28.54 -12.55 -12.68
N GLN A 97 -29.00 -11.35 -13.06
CA GLN A 97 -29.71 -10.47 -12.13
C GLN A 97 -31.18 -10.89 -12.01
N PRO A 98 -31.67 -11.23 -10.80
CA PRO A 98 -33.09 -11.48 -10.61
C PRO A 98 -33.88 -10.18 -10.85
N PRO A 99 -35.09 -10.27 -11.44
CA PRO A 99 -35.94 -9.09 -11.62
C PRO A 99 -36.20 -8.42 -10.27
N ALA A 100 -36.00 -7.12 -10.21
CA ALA A 100 -36.21 -6.34 -9.00
C ALA A 100 -37.65 -6.54 -8.49
N PRO A 101 -37.86 -6.93 -7.22
CA PRO A 101 -39.20 -6.99 -6.66
C PRO A 101 -39.79 -5.58 -6.62
N VAL A 102 -40.95 -5.42 -7.24
CA VAL A 102 -41.74 -4.18 -7.20
C VAL A 102 -42.24 -4.00 -5.76
N MET A 103 -41.57 -3.16 -4.98
CA MET A 103 -42.05 -2.80 -3.63
C MET A 103 -43.19 -1.77 -3.74
N PRO A 104 -44.36 -2.01 -3.12
CA PRO A 104 -45.39 -0.98 -2.97
C PRO A 104 -44.98 0.09 -1.94
N PRO A 105 -45.53 1.32 -2.03
CA PRO A 105 -45.16 2.42 -1.13
C PRO A 105 -45.69 2.16 0.29
N ALA A 106 -44.79 2.17 1.28
CA ALA A 106 -45.14 2.03 2.69
C ALA A 106 -45.62 3.37 3.28
N PRO A 107 -46.67 3.36 4.14
CA PRO A 107 -47.24 4.56 4.73
C PRO A 107 -46.39 5.14 5.86
N VAL A 108 -46.50 6.45 6.02
CA VAL A 108 -45.82 7.29 7.02
C VAL A 108 -46.32 6.94 8.43
N ALA A 109 -45.42 6.57 9.34
CA ALA A 109 -45.71 6.32 10.76
C ALA A 109 -45.11 7.42 11.65
N ALA A 110 -45.89 7.79 12.67
CA ALA A 110 -45.74 8.91 13.61
C ALA A 110 -44.55 8.75 14.60
N PRO A 111 -44.12 9.83 15.28
CA PRO A 111 -42.85 9.87 16.01
C PRO A 111 -42.91 9.19 17.40
N ALA A 112 -41.81 8.52 17.73
CA ALA A 112 -41.58 7.82 19.00
C ALA A 112 -41.10 8.76 20.13
N ALA A 113 -41.41 8.33 21.36
CA ALA A 113 -41.18 9.00 22.64
C ALA A 113 -39.69 9.28 22.98
N PRO A 114 -39.40 10.22 23.91
CA PRO A 114 -38.04 10.65 24.21
C PRO A 114 -37.26 9.61 25.04
N ALA A 115 -36.03 9.38 24.61
CA ALA A 115 -35.03 8.53 25.28
C ALA A 115 -34.35 9.26 26.46
N ALA A 116 -34.00 8.46 27.47
CA ALA A 116 -33.32 8.82 28.71
C ALA A 116 -31.93 9.49 28.51
N PRO A 117 -31.42 10.24 29.50
CA PRO A 117 -30.20 11.02 29.37
C PRO A 117 -28.95 10.14 29.20
N VAL A 118 -28.21 10.42 28.13
CA VAL A 118 -26.91 9.81 27.81
C VAL A 118 -25.84 10.45 28.69
N ILE A 119 -25.18 9.62 29.50
CA ILE A 119 -23.99 9.96 30.28
C ILE A 119 -22.83 10.24 29.31
N ASN A 120 -22.27 11.45 29.38
CA ASN A 120 -21.25 11.95 28.48
C ASN A 120 -19.86 11.37 28.84
N PRO A 121 -19.21 10.54 28.01
CA PRO A 121 -17.93 9.90 28.33
C PRO A 121 -16.73 10.88 28.34
N VAL A 122 -16.93 12.12 27.92
CA VAL A 122 -15.88 13.16 27.85
C VAL A 122 -15.52 13.72 29.23
N GLU A 123 -16.45 13.75 30.20
CA GLU A 123 -16.15 14.21 31.56
C GLU A 123 -15.26 13.23 32.34
N ARG A 124 -15.36 11.93 32.06
CA ARG A 124 -14.51 10.92 32.72
C ARG A 124 -13.05 10.99 32.27
N ALA A 125 -12.80 11.42 31.03
CA ALA A 125 -11.44 11.55 30.48
C ALA A 125 -10.70 12.79 31.01
N LEU A 126 -11.43 13.87 31.32
CA LEU A 126 -10.83 15.12 31.79
C LEU A 126 -10.44 15.09 33.29
N GLN A 127 -11.06 14.19 34.08
CA GLN A 127 -10.73 14.03 35.50
C GLN A 127 -9.46 13.18 35.71
N ALA A 128 -9.18 12.20 34.83
CA ALA A 128 -7.99 11.35 34.92
C ALA A 128 -6.68 12.09 34.58
N ALA A 129 -6.74 13.16 33.77
CA ALA A 129 -5.57 13.96 33.40
C ALA A 129 -5.11 14.94 34.50
N ARG A 130 -5.88 15.09 35.59
CA ARG A 130 -5.55 16.03 36.69
C ARG A 130 -4.78 15.39 37.86
N ASP A 131 -4.69 14.07 37.93
CA ASP A 131 -4.09 13.36 39.08
C ASP A 131 -2.66 12.83 38.87
N GLU A 132 -2.06 13.00 37.68
CA GLU A 132 -0.66 12.57 37.42
C GLU A 132 0.39 13.71 37.52
N GLY A 133 0.05 14.75 38.30
CA GLY A 133 1.02 15.74 38.77
C GLY A 133 1.84 15.20 39.96
N ARG A 134 2.77 14.26 39.72
CA ARG A 134 3.78 13.88 40.72
C ARG A 134 5.14 13.68 40.07
N VAL A 135 5.99 14.69 40.20
CA VAL A 135 7.43 14.66 39.89
C VAL A 135 8.16 13.83 40.95
N PRO A 136 8.93 12.78 40.60
CA PRO A 136 9.95 12.19 41.48
C PRO A 136 11.34 12.79 41.23
N PRO A 137 12.24 12.79 42.23
CA PRO A 137 13.46 13.57 42.23
C PRO A 137 14.58 12.97 41.36
N ALA A 138 15.48 13.86 40.95
CA ALA A 138 16.68 13.58 40.18
C ALA A 138 17.63 12.59 40.89
N ALA A 139 18.08 11.59 40.13
CA ALA A 139 19.20 10.71 40.43
C ALA A 139 20.17 10.74 39.23
N PRO A 140 21.46 10.44 39.43
CA PRO A 140 22.58 11.23 38.90
C PRO A 140 22.80 11.07 37.39
N ALA A 141 23.25 12.17 36.80
CA ALA A 141 23.63 12.31 35.41
C ALA A 141 24.63 11.24 34.98
N ALA A 142 24.13 10.27 34.19
CA ALA A 142 24.96 9.54 33.25
C ALA A 142 25.45 10.54 32.17
N PRO A 143 26.69 10.41 31.68
CA PRO A 143 27.30 11.41 30.82
C PRO A 143 26.48 11.64 29.53
N PRO A 144 26.46 12.87 28.99
CA PRO A 144 25.70 13.21 27.79
C PRO A 144 26.24 12.38 26.62
N ARG A 145 25.43 11.43 26.13
CA ARG A 145 25.72 10.81 24.83
C ARG A 145 25.48 11.88 23.76
N ALA A 146 26.50 12.07 22.93
CA ALA A 146 26.75 13.17 22.01
C ALA A 146 25.58 13.57 21.06
N PRO A 147 25.60 14.81 20.53
CA PRO A 147 24.60 15.37 19.59
C PRO A 147 24.48 14.66 18.22
N GLU A 148 25.18 13.55 17.97
CA GLU A 148 25.17 12.83 16.69
C GLU A 148 23.84 12.14 16.37
N SER A 149 22.95 11.93 17.35
CA SER A 149 21.64 11.30 17.13
C SER A 149 20.57 12.25 16.58
N GLU A 150 20.75 13.56 16.75
CA GLU A 150 19.80 14.57 16.26
C GLU A 150 19.77 14.71 14.73
N PRO A 151 20.91 14.82 14.01
CA PRO A 151 20.87 14.99 12.56
C PRO A 151 20.29 13.75 11.86
N ALA A 152 20.57 12.54 12.35
CA ALA A 152 19.98 11.31 11.80
C ALA A 152 18.45 11.27 11.94
N ALA A 153 17.91 11.71 13.08
CA ALA A 153 16.46 11.78 13.31
C ALA A 153 15.77 12.82 12.41
N VAL A 154 16.42 13.98 12.18
CA VAL A 154 15.91 15.01 11.28
C VAL A 154 15.90 14.52 9.84
N LEU A 155 17.00 13.91 9.38
CA LEU A 155 17.12 13.40 8.02
C LEU A 155 16.20 12.22 7.75
N PHE A 156 16.02 11.34 8.73
CA PHE A 156 14.99 10.30 8.69
C PHE A 156 13.59 10.90 8.51
N GLY A 157 13.25 11.91 9.32
CA GLY A 157 11.94 12.57 9.23
C GLY A 157 11.72 13.22 7.86
N VAL A 158 12.73 13.91 7.32
CA VAL A 158 12.65 14.50 5.98
C VAL A 158 12.50 13.43 4.91
N LEU A 159 13.24 12.33 5.01
CA LEU A 159 13.17 11.23 4.05
C LEU A 159 11.79 10.56 4.05
N VAL A 160 11.29 10.14 5.22
CA VAL A 160 9.99 9.49 5.34
C VAL A 160 8.87 10.45 4.94
N GLY A 161 8.93 11.70 5.39
CA GLY A 161 7.97 12.74 5.01
C GLY A 161 7.93 12.98 3.50
N ALA A 162 9.09 13.03 2.83
CA ALA A 162 9.15 13.17 1.38
C ALA A 162 8.58 11.96 0.64
N VAL A 163 8.87 10.74 1.10
CA VAL A 163 8.26 9.51 0.54
C VAL A 163 6.74 9.55 0.69
N VAL A 164 6.24 9.83 1.88
CA VAL A 164 4.80 9.86 2.18
C VAL A 164 4.10 10.94 1.36
N ALA A 165 4.65 12.15 1.30
CA ALA A 165 4.11 13.24 0.49
C ALA A 165 4.07 12.88 -1.00
N GLU A 166 5.08 12.17 -1.50
CA GLU A 166 5.12 11.74 -2.89
C GLU A 166 4.06 10.67 -3.20
N VAL A 167 3.95 9.65 -2.35
CA VAL A 167 2.92 8.61 -2.48
C VAL A 167 1.53 9.24 -2.37
N GLN A 168 1.31 10.15 -1.42
CA GLN A 168 0.03 10.84 -1.27
C GLN A 168 -0.34 11.71 -2.49
N ARG A 169 0.65 12.35 -3.12
CA ARG A 169 0.43 13.25 -4.25
C ARG A 169 0.20 12.53 -5.57
N PHE A 170 0.91 11.43 -5.81
CA PHE A 170 0.94 10.77 -7.12
C PHE A 170 0.32 9.37 -7.12
N HIS A 171 0.14 8.75 -5.95
CA HIS A 171 -0.28 7.36 -5.78
C HIS A 171 -1.20 7.18 -4.57
N VAL A 172 -2.21 8.06 -4.45
CA VAL A 172 -3.09 8.10 -3.27
C VAL A 172 -3.78 6.76 -3.01
N GLU A 173 -4.11 6.03 -4.07
CA GLU A 173 -4.71 4.70 -4.03
C GLU A 173 -3.82 3.62 -3.39
N ALA A 174 -2.49 3.78 -3.47
CA ALA A 174 -1.52 2.83 -2.91
C ALA A 174 -1.13 3.18 -1.47
N LEU A 175 -1.49 4.36 -0.97
CA LEU A 175 -1.05 4.86 0.33
C LEU A 175 -1.53 4.00 1.51
N ASP A 176 -2.77 3.52 1.47
CA ASP A 176 -3.31 2.65 2.52
C ASP A 176 -2.69 1.26 2.49
N GLU A 177 -2.32 0.76 1.31
CA GLU A 177 -1.58 -0.49 1.14
C GLU A 177 -0.16 -0.37 1.70
N VAL A 178 0.57 0.66 1.26
CA VAL A 178 1.92 0.96 1.79
C VAL A 178 1.88 1.13 3.30
N ARG A 179 0.91 1.87 3.85
CA ARG A 179 0.76 2.04 5.30
C ARG A 179 0.55 0.71 6.01
N ARG A 180 -0.38 -0.13 5.53
CA ARG A 180 -0.64 -1.45 6.14
C ARG A 180 0.60 -2.32 6.12
N ASP A 181 1.34 -2.31 5.02
CA ASP A 181 2.53 -3.14 4.82
C ASP A 181 3.69 -2.68 5.69
N VAL A 182 3.92 -1.37 5.74
CA VAL A 182 4.92 -0.74 6.62
C VAL A 182 4.63 -1.08 8.07
N LEU A 183 3.39 -0.92 8.54
CA LEU A 183 3.04 -1.16 9.94
C LEU A 183 3.15 -2.65 10.31
N ARG A 184 2.69 -3.55 9.41
CA ARG A 184 2.81 -5.00 9.60
C ARG A 184 4.26 -5.46 9.69
N ARG A 185 5.15 -4.88 8.88
CA ARG A 185 6.58 -5.19 8.86
C ARG A 185 7.35 -4.50 10.00
N ALA A 186 6.90 -3.33 10.44
CA ALA A 186 7.50 -2.60 11.54
C ALA A 186 7.43 -3.41 12.84
N ASP A 187 6.37 -4.19 13.06
CA ASP A 187 6.22 -5.03 14.26
C ASP A 187 7.31 -6.12 14.39
N THR A 188 7.93 -6.53 13.27
CA THR A 188 9.04 -7.51 13.22
C THR A 188 10.41 -6.87 12.98
N ALA A 189 10.47 -5.54 12.90
CA ALA A 189 11.72 -4.79 12.76
C ALA A 189 12.63 -5.00 13.99
N ALA A 190 13.94 -4.99 13.75
CA ALA A 190 14.97 -5.07 14.78
C ALA A 190 15.09 -3.76 15.59
N ALA A 191 14.51 -2.67 15.10
CA ALA A 191 14.39 -1.40 15.80
C ALA A 191 13.81 -1.55 17.22
N SER A 192 14.26 -0.69 18.13
CA SER A 192 13.81 -0.71 19.53
C SER A 192 12.28 -0.63 19.67
N PRO A 193 11.68 -1.30 20.69
CA PRO A 193 10.23 -1.29 20.88
C PRO A 193 9.61 0.11 20.98
N SER A 194 10.30 1.03 21.67
CA SER A 194 9.86 2.43 21.80
C SER A 194 9.81 3.15 20.46
N LEU A 195 10.80 2.92 19.59
CA LEU A 195 10.82 3.52 18.25
C LEU A 195 9.74 2.94 17.34
N ARG A 196 9.48 1.62 17.41
CA ARG A 196 8.38 1.00 16.66
C ARG A 196 7.01 1.57 17.04
N LEU A 197 6.78 1.78 18.34
CA LEU A 197 5.56 2.43 18.83
C LEU A 197 5.47 3.90 18.34
N ALA A 198 6.56 4.65 18.42
CA ALA A 198 6.61 6.03 17.93
C ALA A 198 6.35 6.12 16.42
N PHE A 199 6.91 5.20 15.64
CA PHE A 199 6.68 5.10 14.20
C PHE A 199 5.23 4.75 13.87
N ARG A 200 4.61 3.82 14.61
CA ARG A 200 3.18 3.50 14.47
C ARG A 200 2.28 4.69 14.81
N ALA A 201 2.59 5.39 15.89
CA ALA A 201 1.91 6.62 16.26
C ALA A 201 2.07 7.68 15.16
N ALA A 202 3.25 7.76 14.53
CA ALA A 202 3.51 8.69 13.44
C ALA A 202 2.56 8.50 12.25
N TRP A 203 2.32 7.25 11.84
CA TRP A 203 1.37 6.91 10.78
C TRP A 203 -0.10 7.17 11.11
N SER A 204 -0.43 7.37 12.38
CA SER A 204 -1.78 7.70 12.83
C SER A 204 -2.04 9.21 12.87
N ARG A 205 -0.99 10.03 12.74
CA ARG A 205 -1.09 11.50 12.65
C ARG A 205 -1.41 11.92 11.21
N PRO A 206 -1.86 13.18 10.98
CA PRO A 206 -1.92 13.75 9.64
C PRO A 206 -0.56 13.61 8.93
N LEU A 207 -0.57 13.20 7.66
CA LEU A 207 0.65 12.81 6.95
C LEU A 207 1.62 13.98 6.67
N ASP A 208 1.11 15.21 6.70
CA ASP A 208 1.88 16.45 6.59
C ASP A 208 2.60 16.83 7.90
N SER A 209 2.45 16.04 8.97
CA SER A 209 3.07 16.29 10.27
C SER A 209 4.57 15.97 10.27
N ASP A 210 5.29 16.46 11.28
CA ASP A 210 6.71 16.15 11.46
C ASP A 210 6.95 14.65 11.71
N TRP A 211 7.77 14.05 10.85
CA TRP A 211 8.18 12.65 10.89
C TRP A 211 9.45 12.40 11.71
N ARG A 212 9.98 13.40 12.43
CA ARG A 212 11.12 13.22 13.33
C ARG A 212 10.81 12.21 14.43
N LEU A 213 11.65 11.18 14.54
CA LEU A 213 11.56 10.16 15.58
C LEU A 213 12.89 10.06 16.35
N PRO A 214 12.86 9.94 17.69
CA PRO A 214 14.07 9.75 18.48
C PRO A 214 14.56 8.30 18.34
N GLY A 215 15.71 8.10 17.71
CA GLY A 215 16.28 6.78 17.51
C GLY A 215 17.76 6.81 17.17
N ALA A 216 18.45 5.70 17.45
CA ALA A 216 19.82 5.52 16.99
C ALA A 216 19.84 5.35 15.45
N PRO A 217 20.92 5.73 14.75
CA PRO A 217 20.99 5.63 13.29
C PRO A 217 20.69 4.23 12.74
N GLY A 218 21.12 3.16 13.43
CA GLY A 218 20.83 1.78 13.02
C GLY A 218 19.36 1.40 13.14
N ASP A 219 18.68 1.85 14.18
CA ASP A 219 17.25 1.62 14.38
C ASP A 219 16.43 2.39 13.32
N LEU A 220 16.83 3.63 13.02
CA LEU A 220 16.20 4.45 11.98
C LEU A 220 16.43 3.83 10.59
N ALA A 221 17.64 3.34 10.30
CA ALA A 221 17.96 2.63 9.07
C ALA A 221 17.08 1.38 8.88
N ASP A 222 16.82 0.63 9.95
CA ASP A 222 15.94 -0.54 9.88
C ASP A 222 14.49 -0.16 9.55
N LEU A 223 13.99 0.97 10.06
CA LEU A 223 12.68 1.48 9.66
C LEU A 223 12.65 1.97 8.19
N VAL A 224 13.74 2.57 7.71
CA VAL A 224 13.86 2.93 6.28
C VAL A 224 13.88 1.67 5.41
N ARG A 225 14.52 0.59 5.86
CA ARG A 225 14.48 -0.71 5.18
C ARG A 225 13.06 -1.26 5.11
N VAL A 226 12.32 -1.22 6.22
CA VAL A 226 10.91 -1.62 6.25
C VAL A 226 10.09 -0.82 5.25
N LEU A 227 10.26 0.50 5.21
CA LEU A 227 9.61 1.38 4.26
C LEU A 227 9.98 1.02 2.81
N HIS A 228 11.26 0.85 2.52
CA HIS A 228 11.73 0.48 1.19
C HIS A 228 11.12 -0.84 0.72
N VAL A 229 11.08 -1.88 1.55
CA VAL A 229 10.49 -3.16 1.14
C VAL A 229 8.99 -3.01 0.86
N ALA A 230 8.25 -2.26 1.67
CA ALA A 230 6.84 -1.98 1.39
C ALA A 230 6.64 -1.18 0.09
N LEU A 231 7.54 -0.24 -0.23
CA LEU A 231 7.52 0.47 -1.50
C LEU A 231 7.83 -0.46 -2.68
N VAL A 232 8.76 -1.40 -2.54
CA VAL A 232 9.09 -2.38 -3.58
C VAL A 232 7.89 -3.28 -3.87
N ASP A 233 7.15 -3.69 -2.85
CA ASP A 233 5.93 -4.49 -3.02
C ASP A 233 4.84 -3.69 -3.74
N ALA A 234 4.64 -2.41 -3.37
CA ALA A 234 3.59 -1.57 -3.93
C ALA A 234 3.90 -1.04 -5.35
N PHE A 235 5.15 -0.68 -5.63
CA PHE A 235 5.54 0.05 -6.85
C PHE A 235 6.56 -0.70 -7.72
N GLY A 236 7.00 -1.88 -7.29
CA GLY A 236 8.14 -2.57 -7.88
C GLY A 236 9.47 -1.89 -7.54
N ARG A 237 10.58 -2.59 -7.80
CA ARG A 237 11.94 -2.11 -7.51
C ARG A 237 12.23 -0.73 -8.10
N ASN A 238 11.99 -0.54 -9.39
CA ASN A 238 12.30 0.72 -10.07
C ASN A 238 11.46 1.89 -9.54
N GLY A 239 10.20 1.65 -9.17
CA GLY A 239 9.33 2.68 -8.59
C GLY A 239 9.81 3.07 -7.19
N ALA A 240 10.09 2.08 -6.35
CA ALA A 240 10.62 2.28 -5.01
C ALA A 240 11.96 3.04 -5.02
N GLU A 241 12.88 2.67 -5.90
CA GLU A 241 14.17 3.35 -6.05
C GLU A 241 14.02 4.80 -6.55
N GLN A 242 13.07 5.08 -7.44
CA GLN A 242 12.78 6.45 -7.88
C GLN A 242 12.20 7.32 -6.76
N ILE A 243 11.23 6.79 -6.01
CA ILE A 243 10.59 7.48 -4.88
C ILE A 243 11.65 7.75 -3.79
N LEU A 244 12.40 6.71 -3.41
CA LEU A 244 13.44 6.82 -2.39
C LEU A 244 14.58 7.74 -2.85
N GLY A 245 14.98 7.68 -4.12
CA GLY A 245 15.99 8.56 -4.71
C GLY A 245 15.57 10.03 -4.73
N ARG A 246 14.29 10.34 -4.96
CA ARG A 246 13.74 11.70 -4.84
C ARG A 246 13.74 12.17 -3.37
N ALA A 247 13.29 11.32 -2.46
CA ALA A 247 13.29 11.61 -1.02
C ALA A 247 14.71 11.83 -0.47
N LEU A 248 15.69 11.04 -0.91
CA LEU A 248 17.10 11.22 -0.60
C LEU A 248 17.63 12.57 -1.04
N ARG A 249 17.37 12.98 -2.29
CA ARG A 249 17.79 14.31 -2.78
C ARG A 249 17.17 15.43 -1.94
N ALA A 250 15.93 15.28 -1.49
CA ALA A 250 15.29 16.22 -0.59
C ALA A 250 15.96 16.26 0.81
N ALA A 251 16.40 15.11 1.32
CA ALA A 251 17.16 15.02 2.57
C ALA A 251 18.59 15.57 2.43
N GLU A 252 19.27 15.33 1.31
CA GLU A 252 20.62 15.83 1.00
C GLU A 252 20.65 17.36 0.83
N ALA A 253 19.54 17.97 0.42
CA ALA A 253 19.41 19.42 0.31
C ALA A 253 19.30 20.16 1.66
N ARG A 254 19.25 19.44 2.79
CA ARG A 254 19.13 20.00 4.13
C ARG A 254 20.51 20.33 4.73
N PRO A 255 20.64 21.42 5.51
CA PRO A 255 21.91 21.78 6.13
C PRO A 255 22.44 20.71 7.10
N GLU A 256 21.56 19.90 7.68
CA GLU A 256 21.90 18.76 8.55
C GLU A 256 22.67 17.67 7.79
N ALA A 257 22.54 17.58 6.47
CA ALA A 257 23.28 16.63 5.64
C ALA A 257 24.80 16.87 5.63
N ALA A 258 25.25 18.05 6.03
CA ALA A 258 26.67 18.36 6.21
C ALA A 258 27.30 17.60 7.41
N HIS A 259 26.49 17.22 8.39
CA HIS A 259 26.94 16.56 9.63
C HIS A 259 26.70 15.05 9.60
N PHE A 260 25.68 14.61 8.86
CA PHE A 260 25.34 13.20 8.72
C PHE A 260 24.79 12.98 7.31
N ALA A 261 25.44 12.14 6.50
CA ALA A 261 24.97 11.93 5.13
C ALA A 261 23.72 11.02 5.14
N PRO A 262 22.59 11.42 4.54
CA PRO A 262 21.37 10.57 4.49
C PRO A 262 21.63 9.19 3.90
N ARG A 263 22.60 9.08 2.98
CA ARG A 263 23.05 7.81 2.41
C ARG A 263 23.58 6.83 3.45
N GLN A 264 24.15 7.29 4.56
CA GLN A 264 24.63 6.41 5.63
C GLN A 264 23.49 5.63 6.30
N LEU A 265 22.25 6.17 6.33
CA LEU A 265 21.08 5.40 6.77
C LEU A 265 20.80 4.21 5.83
N LEU A 266 21.14 4.33 4.55
CA LEU A 266 20.91 3.31 3.55
C LEU A 266 22.08 2.34 3.41
N GLU A 267 23.32 2.83 3.56
CA GLU A 267 24.53 1.99 3.58
C GLU A 267 24.55 1.03 4.77
N THR A 268 23.91 1.41 5.88
CA THR A 268 23.67 0.53 7.03
C THR A 268 22.77 -0.66 6.67
N ILE A 269 22.01 -0.57 5.58
CA ILE A 269 21.17 -1.65 5.07
C ILE A 269 22.00 -2.47 4.06
N ALA A 270 22.54 -3.61 4.51
CA ALA A 270 23.27 -4.53 3.66
C ALA A 270 22.45 -4.90 2.40
N GLY A 271 22.94 -4.51 1.21
CA GLY A 271 22.36 -4.89 -0.08
C GLY A 271 21.51 -3.82 -0.80
N LEU A 272 21.32 -2.63 -0.22
CA LEU A 272 20.67 -1.50 -0.88
C LEU A 272 21.72 -0.63 -1.59
N ARG A 273 22.18 -1.06 -2.77
CA ARG A 273 22.87 -0.16 -3.70
C ARG A 273 21.81 0.54 -4.54
N LEU A 274 21.54 1.81 -4.20
CA LEU A 274 20.86 2.75 -5.09
C LEU A 274 21.83 3.26 -6.16
#